data_AF-A0A963M7P2-F1
#
_entry.id   AF-A0A963M7P2-F1
#
_cell.length_a   1.000
_cell.length_b   1.000
_cell.length_c   1.000
_cell.angle_alpha   90.00
_cell.angle_beta   90.00
_cell.angle_gamma   90.00
#
_symmetry.space_group_name_H-M   'P 1'
#
loop_
_entity.id
_entity.type
_entity.pdbx_description
1 polymer ?
#
loop_
_entity_poly.entity_id
_entity_poly.type
_entity_poly.pdbx_seq_one_letter_code
_entity_poly.pdbx_strand_id
1 'polypeptide(L)'
;ALYRRDAQSDFDEAISLRGDGAAEFDLQRLRDLASEAPIIRLVNQIIANAVESGASDIHIEPGPDAVLVRYRIDGALRTAQTIAPNLQAAVVSRIKIMSKRDIAERRLPQDGRIKIAVRGVDIDFRVSTVPTMFGESVVMRILDRRAVELDFVKLGFSSSAIGSLRALMRQPNGIVLVTGPTGSGKTTTLYTALKEINRPEVKIFTVEDPVEYQLAGVNQVQVQ
;
A
#
# COMPACT_ATOMS: atom_id res chain seq x y z
N ALA A 1 47.65 14.03 27.95
CA ALA A 1 47.46 15.37 27.34
C ALA A 1 48.37 15.42 26.11
N LEU A 2 47.95 15.58 24.86
CA LEU A 2 46.70 16.04 24.28
C LEU A 2 46.52 15.35 22.91
N TYR A 3 45.44 14.58 22.76
CA TYR A 3 44.85 14.28 21.46
C TYR A 3 43.63 15.19 21.36
N ARG A 4 43.81 16.36 20.75
CA ARG A 4 42.72 17.24 20.33
C ARG A 4 43.28 18.16 19.24
N ARG A 5 43.43 17.60 18.03
CA ARG A 5 43.41 18.42 16.82
C ARG A 5 41.93 18.56 16.48
N ASP A 6 41.44 19.79 16.61
CA ASP A 6 40.05 20.15 16.37
C ASP A 6 39.72 19.93 14.90
N ALA A 7 38.83 18.99 14.62
CA ALA A 7 38.30 18.70 13.28
C ALA A 7 37.57 19.89 12.64
N GLN A 8 37.43 21.00 13.38
CA GLN A 8 36.92 22.28 12.92
C GLN A 8 37.93 23.03 12.03
N SER A 9 39.24 22.94 12.31
CA SER A 9 40.26 23.71 11.56
C SER A 9 40.47 23.16 10.16
N ASP A 10 40.42 21.84 10.01
CA ASP A 10 40.56 21.16 8.72
C ASP A 10 39.27 21.33 7.87
N PHE A 11 38.14 21.66 8.51
CA PHE A 11 36.86 21.94 7.87
C PHE A 11 36.80 23.36 7.29
N ASP A 12 37.33 24.35 8.01
CA ASP A 12 37.36 25.75 7.57
C ASP A 12 38.39 25.99 6.45
N GLU A 13 39.52 25.27 6.45
CA GLU A 13 40.56 25.42 5.42
C GLU A 13 40.11 24.85 4.05
N ALA A 14 39.30 23.79 4.04
CA ALA A 14 38.75 23.19 2.83
C ALA A 14 37.65 24.04 2.14
N ILE A 15 36.96 24.91 2.88
CA ILE A 15 35.91 25.81 2.37
C ILE A 15 36.51 27.01 1.62
N SER A 16 37.73 27.43 2.00
CA SER A 16 38.37 28.64 1.45
C SER A 16 38.86 28.55 0.00
N LEU A 17 38.88 27.34 -0.62
CA LEU A 17 39.56 27.09 -1.90
C LEU A 17 38.64 26.73 -3.09
N ARG A 18 37.31 26.83 -2.96
CA ARG A 18 36.38 26.59 -4.09
C ARG A 18 35.27 27.62 -4.12
N GLY A 19 35.14 28.32 -5.24
CA GLY A 19 34.27 29.48 -5.43
C GLY A 19 32.82 29.30 -4.99
N ASP A 20 32.26 30.39 -4.45
CA ASP A 20 31.02 30.49 -3.68
C ASP A 20 29.77 29.82 -4.30
N GLY A 21 29.65 29.74 -5.64
CA GLY A 21 28.46 29.18 -6.29
C GLY A 21 28.34 27.65 -6.27
N ALA A 22 29.45 26.92 -6.15
CA ALA A 22 29.44 25.45 -6.14
C ALA A 22 29.26 24.88 -4.73
N ALA A 23 29.83 25.55 -3.73
CA ALA A 23 29.72 25.15 -2.32
C ALA A 23 28.30 25.33 -1.79
N GLU A 24 27.59 26.39 -2.18
CA GLU A 24 26.21 26.64 -1.77
C GLU A 24 25.24 25.60 -2.36
N PHE A 25 25.45 25.19 -3.61
CA PHE A 25 24.65 24.16 -4.28
C PHE A 25 24.90 22.75 -3.71
N ASP A 26 26.14 22.43 -3.35
CA ASP A 26 26.47 21.16 -2.68
C ASP A 26 25.98 21.14 -1.21
N LEU A 27 26.02 22.27 -0.50
CA LEU A 27 25.42 22.39 0.84
C LEU A 27 23.90 22.26 0.81
N GLN A 28 23.24 22.83 -0.20
CA GLN A 28 21.80 22.68 -0.41
C GLN A 28 21.44 21.22 -0.73
N ARG A 29 22.18 20.57 -1.63
CA ARG A 29 22.01 19.12 -1.93
C ARG A 29 22.29 18.23 -0.73
N LEU A 30 23.30 18.53 0.08
CA LEU A 30 23.61 17.79 1.31
C LEU A 30 22.53 17.99 2.37
N ARG A 31 21.94 19.19 2.47
CA ARG A 31 20.76 19.47 3.31
C ARG A 31 19.52 18.75 2.79
N ASP A 32 19.31 18.72 1.48
CA ASP A 32 18.20 18.02 0.84
C ASP A 32 18.32 16.51 1.10
N LEU A 33 19.49 15.91 0.89
CA LEU A 33 19.79 14.51 1.21
C LEU A 33 19.64 14.19 2.71
N ALA A 34 20.08 15.09 3.59
CA ALA A 34 19.91 14.94 5.04
C ALA A 34 18.44 15.05 5.47
N SER A 35 17.65 15.89 4.79
CA SER A 35 16.20 16.04 5.01
C SER A 35 15.37 14.90 4.40
N GLU A 36 15.89 14.25 3.36
CA GLU A 36 15.25 13.12 2.71
C GLU A 36 15.25 11.87 3.58
N ALA A 37 16.35 11.57 4.30
CA ALA A 37 16.44 10.33 5.06
C ALA A 37 15.34 10.16 6.14
N PRO A 38 14.99 11.17 6.96
CA PRO A 38 13.84 11.09 7.86
C PRO A 38 12.50 10.92 7.15
N ILE A 39 12.28 11.62 6.03
CA ILE A 39 11.02 11.57 5.27
C ILE A 39 10.84 10.21 4.59
N ILE A 40 11.92 9.66 4.02
CA ILE A 40 11.93 8.31 3.45
C ILE A 40 11.56 7.28 4.52
N ARG A 41 12.16 7.38 5.72
CA ARG A 41 11.82 6.48 6.84
C ARG A 41 10.37 6.61 7.26
N LEU A 42 9.87 7.84 7.39
CA LEU A 42 8.47 8.10 7.76
C LEU A 42 7.49 7.49 6.75
N VAL A 43 7.70 7.73 5.45
CA VAL A 43 6.83 7.17 4.39
C VAL A 43 6.90 5.64 4.37
N ASN A 44 8.10 5.07 4.49
CA ASN A 44 8.27 3.62 4.53
C ASN A 44 7.57 3.01 5.77
N GLN A 45 7.65 3.66 6.93
CA GLN A 45 6.95 3.24 8.15
C GLN A 45 5.43 3.32 8.00
N ILE A 46 4.90 4.40 7.41
CA ILE A 46 3.46 4.54 7.13
C ILE A 46 2.97 3.38 6.28
N ILE A 47 3.70 3.03 5.22
CA ILE A 47 3.30 1.94 4.32
C ILE A 47 3.43 0.58 5.00
N ALA A 48 4.54 0.32 5.71
CA ALA A 48 4.74 -0.93 6.43
C ALA A 48 3.65 -1.18 7.47
N ASN A 49 3.35 -0.18 8.31
CA ASN A 49 2.32 -0.28 9.35
C ASN A 49 0.93 -0.53 8.74
N ALA A 50 0.61 0.11 7.61
CA ALA A 50 -0.67 -0.11 6.93
C ALA A 50 -0.82 -1.55 6.44
N VAL A 51 0.22 -2.09 5.80
CA VAL A 51 0.26 -3.48 5.32
C VAL A 51 0.15 -4.47 6.49
N GLU A 52 0.89 -4.23 7.56
CA GLU A 52 0.87 -5.07 8.77
C GLU A 52 -0.48 -5.06 9.47
N SER A 53 -1.18 -3.92 9.42
CA SER A 53 -2.52 -3.75 9.98
C SER A 53 -3.63 -4.31 9.08
N GLY A 54 -3.30 -4.90 7.91
CA GLY A 54 -4.28 -5.42 6.97
C GLY A 54 -5.15 -4.34 6.31
N ALA A 55 -4.62 -3.12 6.13
CA ALA A 55 -5.37 -2.02 5.54
C ALA A 55 -5.62 -2.23 4.03
N SER A 56 -6.79 -1.79 3.54
CA SER A 56 -7.11 -1.75 2.10
C SER A 56 -6.62 -0.46 1.42
N ASP A 57 -6.63 0.65 2.16
CA ASP A 57 -6.25 1.97 1.67
C ASP A 57 -5.49 2.75 2.75
N ILE A 58 -4.52 3.55 2.32
CA ILE A 58 -3.82 4.55 3.13
C ILE A 58 -4.27 5.92 2.66
N HIS A 59 -4.72 6.76 3.59
CA HIS A 59 -5.13 8.13 3.36
C HIS A 59 -4.15 9.07 4.06
N ILE A 60 -3.63 10.06 3.33
CA ILE A 60 -2.80 11.14 3.86
C ILE A 60 -3.50 12.44 3.51
N GLU A 61 -4.10 13.06 4.51
CA GLU A 61 -5.06 14.14 4.31
C GLU A 61 -4.57 15.40 5.03
N PRO A 62 -4.24 16.47 4.30
CA PRO A 62 -3.84 17.71 4.92
C PRO A 62 -5.05 18.41 5.55
N GLY A 63 -4.88 18.88 6.78
CA GLY A 63 -5.80 19.76 7.47
C GLY A 63 -5.12 21.08 7.88
N PRO A 64 -5.87 22.00 8.51
CA PRO A 64 -5.34 23.30 8.94
C PRO A 64 -4.21 23.17 9.96
N ASP A 65 -4.33 22.24 10.92
CA ASP A 65 -3.40 22.13 12.05
C ASP A 65 -2.50 20.89 11.99
N ALA A 66 -2.88 19.88 11.20
CA ALA A 66 -2.15 18.62 11.07
C ALA A 66 -2.46 17.91 9.76
N VAL A 67 -1.55 17.05 9.32
CA VAL A 67 -1.80 16.06 8.29
C VAL A 67 -2.23 14.75 8.96
N LEU A 68 -3.43 14.27 8.63
CA LEU A 68 -3.95 13.00 9.15
C LEU A 68 -3.48 11.85 8.27
N VAL A 69 -2.90 10.82 8.89
CA VAL A 69 -2.69 9.53 8.25
C VAL A 69 -3.75 8.56 8.76
N ARG A 70 -4.60 8.08 7.86
CA ARG A 70 -5.69 7.14 8.18
C ARG A 70 -5.53 5.86 7.37
N TYR A 71 -5.88 4.74 8.00
CA TYR A 71 -5.95 3.44 7.32
C TYR A 71 -7.40 3.02 7.20
N ARG A 72 -7.79 2.49 6.04
CA ARG A 72 -9.04 1.77 5.91
C ARG A 72 -8.82 0.32 6.29
N ILE A 73 -9.38 -0.11 7.40
CA ILE A 73 -9.30 -1.47 7.92
C ILE A 73 -10.73 -1.99 8.06
N ASP A 74 -11.03 -3.13 7.46
CA ASP A 74 -12.37 -3.72 7.41
C ASP A 74 -13.45 -2.73 6.93
N GLY A 75 -13.10 -1.93 5.92
CA GLY A 75 -13.98 -0.91 5.33
C GLY A 75 -14.07 0.42 6.11
N ALA A 76 -13.63 0.45 7.38
CA ALA A 76 -13.70 1.63 8.23
C ALA A 76 -12.38 2.42 8.26
N LEU A 77 -12.46 3.75 8.18
CA LEU A 77 -11.30 4.63 8.32
C LEU A 77 -10.93 4.81 9.79
N ARG A 78 -9.66 4.59 10.12
CA ARG A 78 -9.10 4.77 11.46
C ARG A 78 -7.86 5.66 11.39
N THR A 79 -7.79 6.68 12.23
CA THR A 79 -6.59 7.52 12.33
C THR A 79 -5.44 6.72 12.94
N ALA A 80 -4.33 6.61 12.22
CA ALA A 80 -3.15 5.88 12.65
C ALA A 80 -2.13 6.81 13.32
N GLN A 81 -1.91 7.98 12.73
CA GLN A 81 -1.01 9.00 13.26
C GLN A 81 -1.31 10.37 12.66
N THR A 82 -0.73 11.40 13.28
CA THR A 82 -0.74 12.79 12.80
C THR A 82 0.68 13.23 12.47
N ILE A 83 0.85 13.95 11.37
CA ILE A 83 2.12 14.51 10.94
C ILE A 83 2.02 16.04 10.99
N ALA A 84 3.11 16.72 11.37
CA ALA A 84 3.18 18.17 11.39
C ALA A 84 2.94 18.76 9.97
N PRO A 85 2.17 19.86 9.83
CA PRO A 85 1.84 20.44 8.52
C PRO A 85 3.05 20.79 7.65
N ASN A 86 4.16 21.22 8.25
CA ASN A 86 5.39 21.57 7.54
C ASN A 86 6.05 20.38 6.82
N LEU A 87 5.74 19.13 7.22
CA LEU A 87 6.27 17.93 6.57
C LEU A 87 5.40 17.45 5.39
N GLN A 88 4.21 18.02 5.20
CA GLN A 88 3.26 17.58 4.19
C GLN A 88 3.87 17.54 2.78
N ALA A 89 4.46 18.65 2.33
CA ALA A 89 5.01 18.76 0.98
C ALA A 89 6.12 17.73 0.73
N ALA A 90 6.95 17.46 1.74
CA ALA A 90 8.01 16.47 1.66
C ALA A 90 7.46 15.04 1.57
N VAL A 91 6.44 14.70 2.38
CA VAL A 91 5.76 13.40 2.33
C VAL A 91 5.11 13.17 0.97
N VAL A 92 4.36 14.15 0.45
CA VAL A 92 3.72 14.06 -0.88
C VAL A 92 4.76 13.93 -1.98
N SER A 93 5.84 14.73 -1.93
CA SER A 93 6.91 14.67 -2.93
C SER A 93 7.59 13.30 -2.94
N ARG A 94 7.85 12.73 -1.76
CA ARG A 94 8.40 11.37 -1.64
C ARG A 94 7.48 10.33 -2.29
N ILE A 95 6.17 10.40 -2.09
CA ILE A 95 5.21 9.48 -2.69
C ILE A 95 5.12 9.68 -4.21
N LYS A 96 5.16 10.92 -4.70
CA LYS A 96 5.21 11.24 -6.13
C LYS A 96 6.46 10.67 -6.81
N ILE A 97 7.63 10.80 -6.18
CA ILE A 97 8.88 10.19 -6.64
C ILE A 97 8.72 8.66 -6.74
N MET A 98 8.20 8.02 -5.69
CA MET A 98 7.98 6.56 -5.67
C MET A 98 7.01 6.10 -6.76
N SER A 99 6.02 6.93 -7.10
CA SER A 99 4.99 6.64 -8.12
C SER A 99 5.30 7.19 -9.52
N LYS A 100 6.51 7.73 -9.72
CA LYS A 100 6.97 8.36 -10.96
C LYS A 100 6.01 9.43 -11.47
N ARG A 101 5.52 10.27 -10.56
CA ARG A 101 4.64 11.42 -10.84
C ARG A 101 5.40 12.73 -10.74
N ASP A 102 4.88 13.77 -11.39
CA ASP A 102 5.52 15.08 -11.46
C ASP A 102 5.39 15.80 -10.10
N ILE A 103 6.53 16.08 -9.47
CA ILE A 103 6.62 16.76 -8.18
C ILE A 103 6.35 18.27 -8.27
N ALA A 104 6.55 18.86 -9.45
CA ALA A 104 6.35 20.28 -9.70
C ALA A 104 4.86 20.59 -9.92
N GLU A 105 4.12 19.68 -10.56
CA GLU A 105 2.68 19.84 -10.73
C GLU A 105 1.92 19.50 -9.44
N ARG A 106 1.21 20.49 -8.90
CA ARG A 106 0.45 20.40 -7.63
C ARG A 106 -0.99 20.90 -7.76
N ARG A 107 -1.42 21.31 -8.95
CA ARG A 107 -2.73 21.93 -9.22
C ARG A 107 -3.70 20.98 -9.89
N LEU A 108 -3.22 19.83 -10.37
CA LEU A 108 -4.02 18.81 -11.03
C LEU A 108 -3.89 17.48 -10.29
N PRO A 109 -4.97 16.68 -10.24
CA PRO A 109 -4.88 15.31 -9.77
C PRO A 109 -3.85 14.49 -10.57
N GLN A 110 -3.15 13.58 -9.90
CA GLN A 110 -2.24 12.65 -10.56
C GLN A 110 -2.39 11.24 -10.02
N ASP A 111 -2.48 10.27 -10.94
CA ASP A 111 -2.56 8.84 -10.62
C ASP A 111 -1.26 8.12 -11.00
N GLY A 112 -0.80 7.24 -10.13
CA GLY A 112 0.43 6.48 -10.30
C GLY A 112 0.37 5.09 -9.70
N ARG A 113 1.49 4.36 -9.80
CA ARG A 113 1.66 3.06 -9.17
C ARG A 113 2.99 2.98 -8.46
N ILE A 114 3.00 2.32 -7.31
CA ILE A 114 4.22 2.01 -6.55
C ILE A 114 4.30 0.50 -6.45
N LYS A 115 5.48 -0.07 -6.69
CA LYS A 115 5.77 -1.48 -6.38
C LYS A 115 6.93 -1.52 -5.39
N ILE A 116 6.70 -2.03 -4.19
CA ILE A 116 7.72 -2.14 -3.15
C ILE A 116 7.63 -3.47 -2.41
N ALA A 117 8.78 -3.96 -1.95
CA ALA A 117 8.83 -5.12 -1.07
C ALA A 117 8.61 -4.69 0.39
N VAL A 118 7.58 -5.22 1.04
CA VAL A 118 7.32 -5.05 2.47
C VAL A 118 7.50 -6.39 3.15
N ARG A 119 8.47 -6.50 4.07
CA ARG A 119 8.87 -7.76 4.72
C ARG A 119 9.14 -8.91 3.74
N GLY A 120 9.77 -8.60 2.60
CA GLY A 120 10.11 -9.58 1.57
C GLY A 120 8.97 -9.96 0.63
N VAL A 121 7.79 -9.33 0.76
CA VAL A 121 6.65 -9.53 -0.15
C VAL A 121 6.48 -8.32 -1.05
N ASP A 122 6.47 -8.55 -2.36
CA ASP A 122 6.14 -7.53 -3.35
C ASP A 122 4.67 -7.12 -3.24
N ILE A 123 4.42 -5.82 -2.98
CA ILE A 123 3.08 -5.24 -2.92
C ILE A 123 2.98 -4.13 -3.96
N ASP A 124 1.89 -4.16 -4.73
CA ASP A 124 1.55 -3.10 -5.66
C ASP A 124 0.60 -2.11 -4.96
N PHE A 125 0.80 -0.82 -5.20
CA PHE A 125 -0.09 0.23 -4.74
C PHE A 125 -0.57 1.03 -5.94
N ARG A 126 -1.86 1.39 -5.95
CA ARG A 126 -2.37 2.48 -6.80
C ARG A 126 -2.38 3.75 -5.97
N VAL A 127 -1.77 4.79 -6.49
CA VAL A 127 -1.63 6.09 -5.81
C VAL A 127 -2.44 7.10 -6.56
N SER A 128 -3.21 7.90 -5.85
CA SER A 128 -3.86 9.09 -6.39
C SER A 128 -3.51 10.28 -5.50
N THR A 129 -3.18 11.40 -6.13
CA THR A 129 -2.93 12.69 -5.46
C THR A 129 -3.96 13.69 -5.98
N VAL A 130 -4.54 14.48 -5.07
CA VAL A 130 -5.57 15.47 -5.42
C VAL A 130 -5.26 16.78 -4.68
N PRO A 131 -5.22 17.93 -5.37
CA PRO A 131 -5.09 19.23 -4.71
C PRO A 131 -6.30 19.53 -3.83
N THR A 132 -6.06 20.00 -2.60
CA THR A 132 -7.07 20.45 -1.66
C THR A 132 -6.70 21.83 -1.09
N MET A 133 -7.58 22.41 -0.27
CA MET A 133 -7.35 23.72 0.35
C MET A 133 -6.05 23.81 1.15
N PHE A 134 -5.67 22.72 1.83
CA PHE A 134 -4.49 22.66 2.70
C PHE A 134 -3.29 21.95 2.02
N GLY A 135 -3.31 21.86 0.69
CA GLY A 135 -2.31 21.19 -0.14
C GLY A 135 -2.79 19.84 -0.67
N GLU A 136 -1.90 18.94 -1.04
CA GLU A 136 -2.30 17.70 -1.73
C GLU A 136 -2.71 16.60 -0.75
N SER A 137 -3.89 16.02 -0.99
CA SER A 137 -4.34 14.77 -0.37
C SER A 137 -3.84 13.58 -1.18
N VAL A 138 -3.46 12.50 -0.51
CA VAL A 138 -2.96 11.29 -1.14
C VAL A 138 -3.79 10.09 -0.68
N VAL A 139 -4.19 9.26 -1.62
CA VAL A 139 -4.77 7.94 -1.36
C VAL A 139 -3.90 6.88 -2.01
N MET A 140 -3.49 5.87 -1.24
CA MET A 140 -2.78 4.69 -1.74
C MET A 140 -3.62 3.44 -1.48
N ARG A 141 -4.17 2.85 -2.53
CA ARG A 141 -4.84 1.55 -2.45
C ARG A 141 -3.83 0.44 -2.48
N ILE A 142 -3.88 -0.43 -1.48
CA ILE A 142 -3.00 -1.60 -1.36
C ILE A 142 -3.59 -2.71 -2.24
N LEU A 143 -2.83 -3.13 -3.25
CA LEU A 143 -3.14 -4.29 -4.06
C LEU A 143 -2.26 -5.44 -3.59
N ASP A 144 -2.73 -6.15 -2.58
CA ASP A 144 -2.09 -7.39 -2.16
C ASP A 144 -2.34 -8.46 -3.24
N ARG A 145 -1.32 -8.70 -4.07
CA ARG A 145 -1.35 -9.74 -5.11
C ARG A 145 -0.94 -11.11 -4.60
N ARG A 146 -0.84 -11.33 -3.28
CA ARG A 146 -0.67 -12.69 -2.77
C ARG A 146 -1.75 -13.55 -3.42
N ALA A 147 -1.33 -14.66 -4.01
CA ALA A 147 -2.23 -15.73 -4.32
C ALA A 147 -2.89 -16.09 -2.98
N VAL A 148 -4.13 -15.65 -2.79
CA VAL A 148 -4.91 -16.00 -1.61
C VAL A 148 -4.80 -17.50 -1.48
N GLU A 149 -4.30 -17.98 -0.34
CA GLU A 149 -4.11 -19.40 -0.18
C GLU A 149 -5.49 -20.04 -0.01
N LEU A 150 -6.05 -20.48 -1.14
CA LEU A 150 -7.39 -21.03 -1.25
C LEU A 150 -7.41 -22.43 -0.61
N ASP A 151 -7.53 -22.46 0.72
CA ASP A 151 -7.62 -23.63 1.56
C ASP A 151 -8.46 -23.33 2.81
N PHE A 152 -9.53 -24.10 3.04
CA PHE A 152 -10.47 -23.83 4.13
C PHE A 152 -9.84 -23.91 5.53
N VAL A 153 -8.82 -24.74 5.75
CA VAL A 153 -8.13 -24.83 7.03
C VAL A 153 -7.37 -23.54 7.30
N LYS A 154 -6.67 -23.02 6.28
CA LYS A 154 -5.94 -21.74 6.37
C LYS A 154 -6.85 -20.53 6.50
N LEU A 155 -8.08 -20.62 5.99
CA LEU A 155 -9.13 -19.62 6.21
C LEU A 155 -9.74 -19.67 7.64
N GLY A 156 -9.33 -20.63 8.47
CA GLY A 156 -9.77 -20.72 9.86
C GLY A 156 -11.09 -21.47 10.06
N PHE A 157 -11.57 -22.22 9.07
CA PHE A 157 -12.75 -23.07 9.26
C PHE A 157 -12.43 -24.25 10.18
N SER A 158 -13.34 -24.55 11.10
CA SER A 158 -13.25 -25.76 11.92
C SER A 158 -13.42 -27.01 11.05
N SER A 159 -12.85 -28.13 11.47
CA SER A 159 -12.98 -29.40 10.74
C SER A 159 -14.45 -29.82 10.53
N SER A 160 -15.34 -29.50 11.48
CA SER A 160 -16.77 -29.75 11.35
C SER A 160 -17.45 -28.87 10.29
N ALA A 161 -17.09 -27.58 10.23
CA ALA A 161 -17.59 -26.67 9.22
C ALA A 161 -17.08 -27.06 7.82
N ILE A 162 -15.81 -27.43 7.70
CA ILE A 162 -15.23 -27.96 6.45
C ILE A 162 -15.97 -29.23 6.01
N GLY A 163 -16.23 -30.16 6.92
CA GLY A 163 -17.00 -31.37 6.64
C GLY A 163 -18.40 -31.07 6.09
N SER A 164 -19.08 -30.09 6.70
CA SER A 164 -20.42 -29.65 6.29
C SER A 164 -20.41 -28.99 4.90
N LEU A 165 -19.46 -28.08 4.66
CA LEU A 165 -19.26 -27.45 3.35
C LEU A 165 -18.95 -28.49 2.27
N ARG A 166 -18.07 -29.46 2.55
CA ARG A 166 -17.75 -30.56 1.63
C ARG A 166 -18.94 -31.48 1.33
N ALA A 167 -19.85 -31.64 2.27
CA ALA A 167 -21.08 -32.38 2.03
C ALA A 167 -22.02 -31.60 1.08
N LEU A 168 -22.12 -30.27 1.26
CA LEU A 168 -22.89 -29.38 0.37
C LEU A 168 -22.28 -29.31 -1.05
N MET A 169 -20.96 -29.16 -1.17
CA MET A 169 -20.25 -29.09 -2.45
C MET A 169 -20.35 -30.38 -3.27
N ARG A 170 -20.66 -31.52 -2.64
CA ARG A 170 -20.88 -32.81 -3.31
C ARG A 170 -22.30 -33.02 -3.82
N GLN A 171 -23.24 -32.13 -3.47
CA GLN A 171 -24.59 -32.22 -4.01
C GLN A 171 -24.57 -31.95 -5.52
N PRO A 172 -25.31 -32.72 -6.33
CA PRO A 172 -25.29 -32.58 -7.79
C PRO A 172 -25.95 -31.28 -8.28
N ASN A 173 -26.82 -30.68 -7.48
CA ASN A 173 -27.47 -29.40 -7.74
C ASN A 173 -27.90 -28.75 -6.42
N GLY A 174 -28.05 -27.43 -6.43
CA GLY A 174 -28.43 -26.63 -5.27
C GLY A 174 -27.87 -25.21 -5.36
N ILE A 175 -28.33 -24.35 -4.44
CA ILE A 175 -27.83 -22.98 -4.32
C ILE A 175 -27.13 -22.86 -2.96
N VAL A 176 -25.90 -22.35 -2.96
CA VAL A 176 -25.15 -22.00 -1.76
C VAL A 176 -24.97 -20.49 -1.73
N LEU A 177 -25.39 -19.85 -0.64
CA LEU A 177 -25.28 -18.41 -0.44
C LEU A 177 -24.22 -18.12 0.62
N VAL A 178 -23.18 -17.39 0.24
CA VAL A 178 -22.16 -16.89 1.17
C VAL A 178 -22.44 -15.40 1.41
N THR A 179 -22.80 -15.05 2.64
CA THR A 179 -23.22 -13.70 3.02
C THR A 179 -22.26 -13.09 4.04
N GLY A 180 -22.34 -11.76 4.21
CA GLY A 180 -21.43 -11.00 5.09
C GLY A 180 -21.10 -9.62 4.51
N PRO A 181 -20.60 -8.68 5.34
CA PRO A 181 -20.24 -7.33 4.90
C PRO A 181 -19.03 -7.33 3.94
N THR A 182 -18.76 -6.21 3.27
CA THR A 182 -17.56 -6.04 2.44
C THR A 182 -16.29 -6.34 3.26
N GLY A 183 -15.34 -7.05 2.67
CA GLY A 183 -14.08 -7.44 3.34
C GLY A 183 -14.17 -8.68 4.23
N SER A 184 -15.35 -9.28 4.44
CA SER A 184 -15.50 -10.45 5.34
C SER A 184 -15.02 -11.79 4.77
N GLY A 185 -14.20 -11.80 3.71
CA GLY A 185 -13.67 -13.04 3.12
C GLY A 185 -14.65 -13.87 2.28
N LYS A 186 -15.79 -13.31 1.84
CA LYS A 186 -16.78 -14.04 1.01
C LYS A 186 -16.19 -14.56 -0.30
N THR A 187 -15.57 -13.67 -1.07
CA THR A 187 -14.98 -14.01 -2.37
C THR A 187 -13.89 -15.07 -2.20
N THR A 188 -13.03 -14.90 -1.20
CA THR A 188 -12.02 -15.89 -0.80
C THR A 188 -12.61 -17.26 -0.46
N THR A 189 -13.71 -17.29 0.29
CA THR A 189 -14.41 -18.54 0.63
C THR A 189 -14.99 -19.21 -0.61
N LEU A 190 -15.65 -18.44 -1.49
CA LEU A 190 -16.24 -18.96 -2.72
C LEU A 190 -15.18 -19.53 -3.67
N TYR A 191 -14.09 -18.80 -3.90
CA TYR A 191 -13.02 -19.30 -4.76
C TYR A 191 -12.30 -20.51 -4.17
N THR A 192 -12.23 -20.62 -2.83
CA THR A 192 -11.72 -21.84 -2.18
C THR A 192 -12.63 -23.03 -2.47
N ALA A 193 -13.96 -22.84 -2.40
CA ALA A 193 -14.93 -23.85 -2.80
C ALA A 193 -14.76 -24.22 -4.29
N LEU A 194 -14.68 -23.22 -5.18
CA LEU A 194 -14.50 -23.42 -6.62
C LEU A 194 -13.23 -24.21 -6.93
N LYS A 195 -12.10 -23.87 -6.28
CA LYS A 195 -10.85 -24.62 -6.42
C LYS A 195 -10.99 -26.08 -5.97
N GLU A 196 -11.72 -26.34 -4.89
CA GLU A 196 -11.88 -27.72 -4.37
C GLU A 196 -12.77 -28.58 -5.29
N ILE A 197 -13.77 -28.00 -5.96
CA ILE A 197 -14.61 -28.72 -6.93
C ILE A 197 -14.04 -28.74 -8.35
N ASN A 198 -12.94 -28.03 -8.61
CA ASN A 198 -12.30 -27.90 -9.91
C ASN A 198 -11.61 -29.21 -10.32
N ARG A 199 -12.33 -30.01 -11.12
CA ARG A 199 -11.86 -31.27 -11.67
C ARG A 199 -12.19 -31.33 -13.17
N PRO A 200 -11.41 -32.06 -13.99
CA PRO A 200 -11.58 -32.10 -15.44
C PRO A 200 -13.00 -32.48 -15.91
N GLU A 201 -13.75 -33.23 -15.10
CA GLU A 201 -15.09 -33.70 -15.40
C GLU A 201 -16.19 -32.65 -15.15
N VAL A 202 -15.87 -31.51 -14.53
CA VAL A 202 -16.84 -30.46 -14.16
C VAL A 202 -16.50 -29.18 -14.89
N LYS A 203 -17.40 -28.71 -15.75
CA LYS A 203 -17.30 -27.39 -16.37
C LYS A 203 -17.76 -26.32 -15.39
N ILE A 204 -16.83 -25.49 -14.92
CA ILE A 204 -17.10 -24.36 -14.03
C ILE A 204 -17.14 -23.05 -14.83
N PHE A 205 -18.15 -22.23 -14.56
CA PHE A 205 -18.30 -20.89 -15.11
C PHE A 205 -18.70 -19.91 -14.02
N THR A 206 -18.18 -18.67 -14.08
CA THR A 206 -18.47 -17.61 -13.10
C THR A 206 -18.72 -16.28 -13.80
N VAL A 207 -19.53 -15.43 -13.16
CA VAL A 207 -19.80 -14.05 -13.59
C VAL A 207 -19.47 -13.15 -12.40
N GLU A 208 -18.58 -12.18 -12.61
CA GLU A 208 -17.97 -11.40 -11.53
C GLU A 208 -17.83 -9.90 -11.88
N ASP A 209 -17.78 -9.03 -10.88
CA ASP A 209 -17.62 -7.58 -11.06
C ASP A 209 -16.69 -6.98 -9.97
N PRO A 210 -15.38 -6.84 -10.23
CA PRO A 210 -14.59 -7.43 -11.32
C PRO A 210 -14.13 -8.86 -11.00
N VAL A 211 -13.43 -9.51 -11.93
CA VAL A 211 -12.70 -10.76 -11.64
C VAL A 211 -11.50 -10.42 -10.74
N GLU A 212 -11.49 -10.95 -9.52
CA GLU A 212 -10.47 -10.62 -8.51
C GLU A 212 -9.14 -11.34 -8.77
N TYR A 213 -9.19 -12.62 -9.16
CA TYR A 213 -8.00 -13.42 -9.50
C TYR A 213 -8.34 -14.52 -10.50
N GLN A 214 -7.33 -14.95 -11.25
CA GLN A 214 -7.49 -15.96 -12.28
C GLN A 214 -7.40 -17.37 -11.68
N LEU A 215 -8.46 -18.17 -11.83
CA LEU A 215 -8.50 -19.58 -11.48
C LEU A 215 -8.26 -20.45 -12.71
N ALA A 216 -7.14 -21.18 -12.73
CA ALA A 216 -6.87 -22.15 -13.78
C ALA A 216 -7.99 -23.21 -13.84
N GLY A 217 -8.52 -23.49 -15.04
CA GLY A 217 -9.61 -24.46 -15.23
C GLY A 217 -11.02 -23.91 -15.02
N VAL A 218 -11.17 -22.64 -14.60
CA VAL A 218 -12.48 -21.97 -14.44
C VAL A 218 -12.67 -20.95 -15.55
N ASN A 219 -13.85 -20.96 -16.18
CA ASN A 219 -14.22 -19.95 -17.16
C ASN A 219 -14.80 -18.73 -16.43
N GLN A 220 -14.05 -17.63 -16.36
CA GLN A 220 -14.47 -16.43 -15.63
C GLN A 220 -14.87 -15.32 -16.61
N VAL A 221 -16.07 -14.77 -16.42
CA VAL A 221 -16.58 -13.64 -17.20
C VAL A 221 -16.75 -12.44 -16.28
N GLN A 222 -16.19 -11.32 -16.69
CA GLN A 222 -16.39 -10.05 -16.01
C GLN A 222 -17.64 -9.36 -16.55
N VAL A 223 -18.45 -8.79 -15.65
CA VAL A 223 -19.53 -7.88 -16.02
C VAL A 223 -18.93 -6.67 -16.76
N GLN A 224 -19.58 -6.25 -17.84
CA GLN A 224 -19.24 -5.06 -18.63
C GLN A 224 -20.29 -3.97 -18.42
#